data_AF-A0A950JL02-F1
#
_entry.id   AF-A0A950JL02-F1
#
_cell.length_a   1.000
_cell.length_b   1.000
_cell.length_c   1.000
_cell.angle_alpha   90.00
_cell.angle_beta   90.00
_cell.angle_gamma   90.00
#
_symmetry.space_group_name_H-M   'P 1'
#
loop_
_entity.id
_entity.type
_entity.pdbx_description
1 polymer ?
#
loop_
_entity_poly.entity_id
_entity_poly.type
_entity_poly.pdbx_seq_one_letter_code
_entity_poly.pdbx_strand_id
1 'polypeptide(L)'
;MLLADLSEGFSGLKQWSEPVIFDRLIAAYCKLVEDRELARGLTRLHARVWRALIGGDMEGFEEMRELLVAALEPCDLTLDHLAEVDGDIMTELLDVVMARYNRSHRTARAYHLALMALAGRLPPVRLAA
;
A
#
# COMPACT_ATOMS: atom_id res chain seq x y z
N MET A 1 -8.82 -21.81 11.12
CA MET A 1 -8.72 -21.75 9.65
C MET A 1 -8.47 -20.33 9.17
N LEU A 2 -9.34 -19.35 9.48
CA LEU A 2 -9.19 -17.94 9.09
C LEU A 2 -7.81 -17.31 9.42
N LEU A 3 -7.28 -17.54 10.63
CA LEU A 3 -5.95 -17.02 11.02
C LEU A 3 -4.79 -17.62 10.20
N ALA A 4 -4.90 -18.89 9.82
CA ALA A 4 -3.90 -19.56 8.99
C ALA A 4 -3.94 -19.02 7.56
N ASP A 5 -5.14 -18.81 7.01
CA ASP A 5 -5.32 -18.23 5.67
C ASP A 5 -4.80 -16.78 5.61
N LEU A 6 -5.04 -15.99 6.66
CA LEU A 6 -4.50 -14.63 6.77
C LEU A 6 -2.96 -14.63 6.83
N SER A 7 -2.38 -15.49 7.67
CA SER A 7 -0.92 -15.62 7.79
C SER A 7 -0.27 -16.04 6.47
N GLU A 8 -0.88 -17.01 5.77
CA GLU A 8 -0.46 -17.45 4.44
C GLU A 8 -0.52 -16.30 3.42
N GLY A 9 -1.63 -15.55 3.40
CA GLY A 9 -1.80 -14.38 2.53
C GLY A 9 -0.75 -13.29 2.79
N PHE A 10 -0.53 -12.90 4.04
CA PHE A 10 0.49 -11.92 4.41
C PHE A 10 1.91 -12.39 4.08
N SER A 11 2.22 -13.66 4.34
CA SER A 11 3.52 -14.24 3.98
C SER A 11 3.77 -14.15 2.47
N GLY A 12 2.74 -14.46 1.67
CA GLY A 12 2.80 -14.30 0.22
C GLY A 12 3.00 -12.84 -0.19
N LEU A 13 2.20 -11.89 0.34
CA LEU A 13 2.32 -10.47 0.01
C LEU A 13 3.74 -9.95 0.26
N LYS A 14 4.37 -10.32 1.38
CA LYS A 14 5.76 -9.94 1.70
C LYS A 14 6.77 -10.37 0.62
N GLN A 15 6.50 -11.46 -0.11
CA GLN A 15 7.43 -12.01 -1.09
C GLN A 15 7.36 -11.31 -2.46
N TRP A 16 6.20 -10.75 -2.84
CA TRP A 16 6.00 -10.29 -4.22
C TRP A 16 5.42 -8.88 -4.36
N SER A 17 4.81 -8.30 -3.32
CA SER A 17 4.09 -7.03 -3.46
C SER A 17 5.01 -5.82 -3.60
N GLU A 18 6.23 -5.88 -3.06
CA GLU A 18 7.13 -4.72 -2.98
C GLU A 18 7.43 -4.08 -4.36
N PRO A 19 7.79 -4.82 -5.43
CA PRO A 19 7.95 -4.23 -6.75
C PRO A 19 6.69 -3.56 -7.30
N VAL A 20 5.52 -4.20 -7.11
CA VAL A 20 4.22 -3.68 -7.60
C VAL A 20 3.87 -2.37 -6.90
N ILE A 21 4.04 -2.33 -5.58
CA ILE A 21 3.82 -1.14 -4.76
C ILE A 21 4.76 -0.02 -5.20
N PHE A 22 6.05 -0.31 -5.35
CA PHE A 22 7.04 0.68 -5.75
C PHE A 22 6.75 1.26 -7.14
N ASP A 23 6.34 0.44 -8.10
CA ASP A 23 5.98 0.87 -9.45
C ASP A 23 4.75 1.79 -9.46
N ARG A 24 3.75 1.54 -8.61
CA ARG A 24 2.59 2.44 -8.45
C ARG A 24 2.99 3.75 -7.77
N LEU A 25 3.77 3.69 -6.71
CA LEU A 25 4.24 4.86 -5.97
C LEU A 25 5.05 5.81 -6.85
N ILE A 26 6.04 5.29 -7.59
CA ILE A 26 6.87 6.13 -8.44
C ILE A 26 6.04 6.75 -9.57
N ALA A 27 5.07 6.01 -10.14
CA ALA A 27 4.18 6.52 -11.17
C ALA A 27 3.25 7.63 -10.64
N ALA A 28 2.75 7.50 -9.42
CA ALA A 28 1.90 8.50 -8.78
C ALA A 28 2.68 9.76 -8.42
N TYR A 29 3.77 9.64 -7.64
CA TYR A 29 4.52 10.81 -7.20
C TYR A 29 5.22 11.53 -8.35
N CYS A 30 5.63 10.85 -9.42
CA CYS A 30 6.15 11.52 -10.62
C CYS A 30 5.10 12.35 -11.38
N LYS A 31 3.81 12.13 -11.16
CA LYS A 31 2.72 12.94 -11.71
C LYS A 31 2.35 14.10 -10.79
N LEU A 32 2.40 13.86 -9.47
CA LEU A 32 1.98 14.81 -8.45
C LEU A 32 3.06 15.84 -8.11
N VAL A 33 4.34 15.49 -8.26
CA VAL A 33 5.48 16.32 -7.84
C VAL A 33 6.44 16.54 -9.00
N GLU A 34 6.71 17.80 -9.33
CA GLU A 34 7.62 18.19 -10.42
C GLU A 34 9.09 17.87 -10.06
N ASP A 35 9.50 18.14 -8.82
CA ASP A 35 10.83 17.80 -8.33
C ASP A 35 11.00 16.27 -8.24
N ARG A 36 11.86 15.74 -9.12
CA ARG A 36 12.12 14.30 -9.25
C ARG A 36 12.81 13.71 -8.03
N GLU A 37 13.67 14.45 -7.34
CA GLU A 37 14.33 13.94 -6.14
C GLU A 37 13.35 13.88 -4.97
N LEU A 38 12.49 14.89 -4.86
CA LEU A 38 11.40 14.91 -3.89
C LEU A 38 10.40 13.77 -4.13
N ALA A 39 9.98 13.57 -5.38
CA ALA A 39 9.10 12.46 -5.77
C ALA A 39 9.71 11.09 -5.41
N ARG A 40 11.02 10.90 -5.62
CA ARG A 40 11.75 9.68 -5.23
C ARG A 40 11.81 9.53 -3.71
N GLY A 41 11.99 10.63 -2.98
CA GLY A 41 11.97 10.66 -1.52
C GLY A 41 10.63 10.17 -0.96
N LEU A 42 9.52 10.75 -1.44
CA LEU A 42 8.16 10.36 -1.06
C LEU A 42 7.86 8.90 -1.42
N THR A 43 8.23 8.48 -2.63
CA THR A 43 8.09 7.08 -3.08
C THR A 43 8.75 6.11 -2.09
N ARG A 44 10.00 6.37 -1.68
CA ARG A 44 10.72 5.50 -0.75
C ARG A 44 10.08 5.50 0.64
N LEU A 45 9.62 6.65 1.12
CA LEU A 45 9.00 6.79 2.42
C LEU A 45 7.66 6.04 2.47
N HIS A 46 6.81 6.24 1.47
CA HIS A 46 5.52 5.55 1.36
C HIS A 46 5.68 4.04 1.15
N ALA A 47 6.71 3.60 0.42
CA ALA A 47 7.05 2.18 0.31
C ALA A 47 7.41 1.55 1.68
N ARG A 48 8.04 2.31 2.59
CA ARG A 48 8.34 1.84 3.95
C ARG A 48 7.08 1.72 4.81
N VAL A 49 6.12 2.65 4.66
CA VAL A 49 4.80 2.55 5.28
C VAL A 49 4.11 1.25 4.88
N TRP A 50 4.06 0.95 3.59
CA TRP A 50 3.47 -0.29 3.06
C TRP A 50 4.22 -1.54 3.54
N ARG A 51 5.56 -1.51 3.58
CA ARG A 51 6.35 -2.63 4.10
C ARG A 51 6.05 -2.90 5.57
N ALA A 52 5.94 -1.87 6.42
CA ALA A 52 5.58 -2.02 7.82
C ALA A 52 4.15 -2.58 7.99
N LEU A 53 3.20 -2.03 7.22
CA LEU A 53 1.80 -2.44 7.23
C LEU A 53 1.61 -3.93 6.86
N ILE A 54 2.22 -4.36 5.76
CA ILE A 54 2.23 -5.78 5.32
C ILE A 54 3.06 -6.63 6.28
N GLY A 55 4.12 -6.04 6.84
CA GLY A 55 4.96 -6.56 7.91
C GLY A 55 4.17 -7.01 9.14
N GLY A 56 3.08 -6.30 9.45
CA GLY A 56 2.37 -6.36 10.73
C GLY A 56 3.05 -5.54 11.82
N ASP A 57 4.02 -4.71 11.47
CA ASP A 57 4.70 -3.79 12.37
C ASP A 57 3.87 -2.50 12.47
N MET A 58 2.92 -2.49 13.40
CA MET A 58 1.97 -1.37 13.53
C MET A 58 2.61 -0.12 14.17
N GLU A 59 3.59 -0.29 15.05
CA GLU A 59 4.34 0.82 15.63
C GLU A 59 5.17 1.50 14.54
N GLY A 60 5.96 0.73 13.78
CA GLY A 60 6.71 1.24 12.64
C GLY A 60 5.82 1.79 11.51
N PHE A 61 4.61 1.26 11.34
CA PHE A 61 3.63 1.81 10.40
C PHE A 61 3.21 3.23 10.78
N GLU A 62 2.80 3.46 12.03
CA GLU A 62 2.36 4.79 12.48
C GLU A 62 3.50 5.80 12.42
N GLU A 63 4.69 5.43 12.90
CA GLU A 63 5.89 6.29 12.82
C GLU A 63 6.21 6.70 11.38
N MET A 64 6.27 5.73 10.46
CA MET A 64 6.56 6.01 9.04
C MET A 64 5.44 6.82 8.38
N ARG A 65 4.20 6.63 8.82
CA ARG A 65 3.04 7.37 8.31
C ARG A 65 3.08 8.82 8.77
N GLU A 66 3.41 9.10 10.03
CA GLU A 66 3.61 10.47 10.53
C GLU A 66 4.73 11.18 9.76
N LEU A 67 5.86 10.50 9.54
CA LEU A 67 6.96 11.02 8.72
C LEU A 67 6.51 11.32 7.29
N LEU A 68 5.70 10.44 6.70
CA LEU A 68 5.17 10.65 5.36
C LEU A 68 4.27 11.87 5.30
N VAL A 69 3.35 12.02 6.25
CA VAL A 69 2.44 13.18 6.33
C VAL A 69 3.23 14.48 6.49
N ALA A 70 4.24 14.52 7.35
CA ALA A 70 5.10 15.69 7.50
C ALA A 70 5.86 16.03 6.21
N ALA A 71 6.25 15.03 5.42
CA ALA A 71 6.93 15.22 4.14
C ALA A 71 6.00 15.72 3.01
N LEU A 72 4.67 15.71 3.20
CA LEU A 72 3.72 16.23 2.22
C LEU A 72 3.64 17.77 2.24
N GLU A 73 3.87 18.41 3.40
CA GLU A 73 3.70 19.86 3.57
C GLU A 73 4.45 20.72 2.53
N PRO A 74 5.72 20.42 2.18
CA PRO A 74 6.45 21.22 1.20
C PRO A 74 5.98 21.01 -0.26
N CYS A 75 5.13 20.00 -0.50
CA CYS A 75 4.73 19.56 -1.84
C CYS A 75 3.31 20.01 -2.23
N ASP A 76 2.61 20.75 -1.36
CA ASP A 76 1.17 21.06 -1.49
C ASP A 76 0.29 19.79 -1.68
N LEU A 77 0.76 18.65 -1.15
CA LEU A 77 0.03 17.40 -1.17
C LEU A 77 -0.77 17.24 0.12
N THR A 78 -1.97 16.70 -0.02
CA THR A 78 -2.91 16.51 1.09
C THR A 78 -3.04 15.03 1.45
N LEU A 79 -3.69 14.75 2.58
CA LEU A 79 -4.06 13.38 2.96
C LEU A 79 -4.98 12.71 1.95
N ASP A 80 -5.73 13.48 1.16
CA ASP A 80 -6.60 12.92 0.12
C ASP A 80 -5.77 12.33 -1.02
N HIS A 81 -4.72 13.02 -1.46
CA HIS A 81 -3.75 12.48 -2.42
C HIS A 81 -3.10 11.19 -1.90
N LEU A 82 -2.76 11.14 -0.62
CA LEU A 82 -2.20 9.93 -0.02
C LEU A 82 -3.20 8.76 -0.07
N ALA A 83 -4.46 9.03 0.27
CA ALA A 83 -5.51 8.02 0.28
C ALA A 83 -5.86 7.53 -1.14
N GLU A 84 -5.79 8.41 -2.15
CA GLU A 84 -5.90 8.02 -3.56
C GLU A 84 -4.77 7.08 -3.98
N VAL A 85 -3.52 7.42 -3.66
CA VAL A 85 -2.35 6.57 -3.96
C VAL A 85 -2.47 5.20 -3.26
N ASP A 86 -2.91 5.17 -2.00
CA ASP A 86 -3.17 3.92 -1.28
C ASP A 86 -4.28 3.08 -1.95
N GLY A 87 -5.34 3.73 -2.45
CA GLY A 87 -6.41 3.09 -3.21
C GLY A 87 -5.94 2.49 -4.53
N ASP A 88 -5.10 3.19 -5.28
CA ASP A 88 -4.50 2.71 -6.53
C ASP A 88 -3.61 1.48 -6.28
N ILE A 89 -2.82 1.48 -5.20
CA ILE A 89 -2.00 0.34 -4.80
C ILE A 89 -2.89 -0.86 -4.44
N MET A 90 -3.93 -0.66 -3.64
CA MET A 90 -4.87 -1.72 -3.27
C MET A 90 -5.52 -2.36 -4.51
N THR A 91 -5.92 -1.54 -5.48
CA THR A 91 -6.51 -2.00 -6.74
C THR A 91 -5.52 -2.83 -7.54
N GLU A 92 -4.29 -2.35 -7.72
CA GLU A 92 -3.25 -3.08 -8.47
C GLU A 92 -2.89 -4.42 -7.78
N LEU A 93 -2.79 -4.45 -6.45
CA LEU A 93 -2.52 -5.69 -5.71
C LEU A 93 -3.65 -6.72 -5.90
N LEU A 94 -4.91 -6.26 -5.92
CA LEU A 94 -6.07 -7.11 -6.18
C LEU A 94 -6.03 -7.67 -7.60
N ASP A 95 -5.74 -6.84 -8.60
CA ASP A 95 -5.63 -7.25 -10.00
C ASP A 95 -4.53 -8.30 -10.19
N VAL A 96 -3.37 -8.14 -9.57
CA VAL A 96 -2.31 -9.15 -9.57
C VAL A 96 -2.80 -10.46 -8.95
N VAL A 97 -3.53 -10.41 -7.84
CA VAL A 97 -4.08 -11.60 -7.19
C VAL A 97 -5.05 -12.33 -8.12
N MET A 98 -5.97 -11.58 -8.74
CA MET A 98 -6.96 -12.10 -9.68
C MET A 98 -6.31 -12.67 -10.96
N ALA A 99 -5.28 -12.03 -11.49
CA ALA A 99 -4.61 -12.50 -12.71
C ALA A 99 -3.73 -13.74 -12.45
N ARG A 100 -2.96 -13.74 -11.36
CA ARG A 100 -1.90 -14.73 -11.10
C ARG A 100 -2.37 -15.96 -10.35
N TYR A 101 -3.32 -15.82 -9.43
CA TYR A 101 -3.69 -16.90 -8.50
C TYR A 101 -5.10 -17.46 -8.70
N ASN A 102 -5.80 -17.08 -9.78
CA ASN A 102 -7.16 -17.55 -10.10
C ASN A 102 -7.30 -19.09 -10.12
N ARG A 103 -6.23 -19.80 -10.52
CA ARG A 103 -6.24 -21.27 -10.62
C ARG A 103 -6.28 -21.98 -9.27
N SER A 104 -5.98 -21.29 -8.16
CA SER A 104 -6.03 -21.85 -6.80
C SER A 104 -6.99 -21.01 -5.95
N HIS A 105 -8.24 -21.48 -5.81
CA HIS A 105 -9.24 -20.83 -4.97
C HIS A 105 -8.79 -20.60 -3.53
N ARG A 106 -8.03 -21.56 -2.96
CA ARG A 106 -7.50 -21.43 -1.61
C ARG A 106 -6.50 -20.28 -1.50
N THR A 107 -5.52 -20.22 -2.41
CA THR A 107 -4.50 -19.17 -2.40
C THR A 107 -5.10 -17.80 -2.71
N ALA A 108 -6.02 -17.71 -3.68
CA ALA A 108 -6.74 -16.48 -3.99
C ALA A 108 -7.53 -15.97 -2.77
N ARG A 109 -8.22 -16.87 -2.04
CA ARG A 109 -8.94 -16.52 -0.81
C ARG A 109 -8.01 -16.00 0.29
N ALA A 110 -6.86 -16.65 0.50
CA ALA A 110 -5.86 -16.21 1.49
C ALA A 110 -5.39 -14.78 1.20
N TYR A 111 -5.08 -14.47 -0.06
CA TYR A 111 -4.71 -13.12 -0.47
C TYR A 111 -5.86 -12.11 -0.32
N HIS A 112 -7.08 -12.46 -0.73
CA HIS A 112 -8.24 -11.58 -0.56
C HIS A 112 -8.46 -11.20 0.90
N LEU A 113 -8.38 -12.18 1.82
CA LEU A 113 -8.53 -11.91 3.25
C LEU A 113 -7.41 -11.00 3.78
N ALA A 114 -6.17 -11.20 3.33
CA ALA A 114 -5.05 -10.34 3.71
C ALA A 114 -5.24 -8.89 3.18
N LEU A 115 -5.66 -8.73 1.92
CA LEU A 115 -5.96 -7.42 1.34
C LEU A 115 -7.13 -6.71 2.04
N MET A 116 -8.20 -7.44 2.40
CA MET A 116 -9.29 -6.87 3.20
C MET A 116 -8.81 -6.41 4.58
N ALA A 117 -7.93 -7.18 5.22
CA ALA A 117 -7.35 -6.80 6.50
C ALA A 117 -6.45 -5.56 6.39
N LEU A 118 -5.72 -5.40 5.27
CA LEU A 118 -4.95 -4.19 4.97
C LEU A 118 -5.87 -2.98 4.77
N ALA A 119 -6.93 -3.12 3.97
CA ALA A 119 -7.90 -2.05 3.72
C ALA A 119 -8.52 -1.52 5.01
N GLY A 120 -8.83 -2.41 5.97
CA GLY A 120 -9.36 -2.02 7.28
C GLY A 120 -8.37 -1.29 8.20
N ARG A 121 -7.07 -1.29 7.87
CA ARG A 121 -6.01 -0.57 8.61
C ARG A 121 -5.63 0.75 7.94
N LEU A 122 -5.95 0.91 6.66
CA LEU A 122 -5.70 2.14 5.95
C LEU A 122 -6.71 3.20 6.41
N PRO A 123 -6.29 4.47 6.56
CA PRO A 123 -7.21 5.56 6.83
C PRO A 123 -8.26 5.63 5.70
N PRO A 124 -9.52 5.94 6.04
CA PRO A 124 -10.54 6.09 5.00
C PRO A 124 -10.19 7.25 4.08
N VAL A 125 -10.36 7.05 2.77
CA VAL A 125 -10.43 8.15 1.80
C VAL A 125 -11.61 9.02 2.23
N ARG A 126 -11.36 10.26 2.65
CA ARG A 126 -12.46 11.22 2.76
C ARG A 126 -12.81 11.61 1.34
N LEU A 127 -13.80 10.95 0.77
CA LEU A 127 -14.41 11.44 -0.46
C LEU A 127 -14.93 12.85 -0.14
N ALA A 128 -14.25 13.87 -0.66
CA ALA A 128 -14.68 15.25 -0.56
C ALA A 128 -16.13 15.32 -1.10
N ALA A 129 -17.04 15.76 -0.23
CA ALA A 129 -18.45 15.99 -0.55
C ALA A 129 -18.63 17.29 -1.34
#